data_AF-A0A960TAW7-F1
#
_entry.id   AF-A0A960TAW7-F1
#
_cell.length_a   1.000
_cell.length_b   1.000
_cell.length_c   1.000
_cell.angle_alpha   90.00
_cell.angle_beta   90.00
_cell.angle_gamma   90.00
#
_symmetry.space_group_name_H-M   'P 1'
#
loop_
_entity.id
_entity.type
_entity.pdbx_description
1 polymer ?
#
loop_
_entity_poly.entity_id
_entity_poly.type
_entity_poly.pdbx_seq_one_letter_code
_entity_poly.pdbx_strand_id
1 'polypeptide(L)'
;QTLEDRIRILAGLFCVDFLIPFDEQTPESLLEDLKPDIHTKGGDYSPESLPESRVVQSYGGRIVILPFLEGRSSSKIIEKSRKG
;
A
#
# COMPACT_ATOMS: atom_id res chain seq x y z
N GLN A 1 10.24 10.46 10.64
CA GLN A 1 8.85 10.32 11.16
C GLN A 1 8.78 8.98 11.86
N THR A 2 8.18 8.92 13.05
CA THR A 2 7.98 7.65 13.77
C THR A 2 6.86 6.82 13.12
N LEU A 3 6.72 5.56 13.50
CA LEU A 3 5.56 4.75 13.10
C LEU A 3 4.25 5.39 13.58
N GLU A 4 4.23 5.90 14.81
CA GLU A 4 3.07 6.56 15.41
C GLU A 4 2.63 7.80 14.61
N ASP A 5 3.58 8.63 14.16
CA ASP A 5 3.28 9.80 13.32
C ASP A 5 2.61 9.38 12.00
N ARG A 6 3.10 8.32 11.37
CA ARG A 6 2.55 7.81 10.10
C ARG A 6 1.14 7.26 10.28
N ILE A 7 0.91 6.50 11.35
CA ILE A 7 -0.41 5.96 11.68
C ILE A 7 -1.40 7.10 11.91
N ARG A 8 -1.03 8.14 12.68
CA ARG A 8 -1.90 9.32 12.92
C ARG A 8 -2.33 10.01 11.63
N ILE A 9 -1.41 10.16 10.67
CA ILE A 9 -1.71 10.78 9.37
C ILE A 9 -2.70 9.90 8.58
N LEU A 10 -2.44 8.59 8.48
CA LEU A 10 -3.29 7.66 7.73
C LEU A 10 -4.68 7.50 8.37
N ALA A 11 -4.75 7.50 9.71
CA ALA A 11 -6.01 7.40 10.46
C ALA A 11 -6.92 8.62 10.28
N GLY A 12 -6.38 9.76 9.84
CA GLY A 12 -7.17 10.95 9.52
C GLY A 12 -7.88 10.87 8.16
N LEU A 13 -7.63 9.84 7.35
CA LEU A 13 -8.27 9.68 6.05
C LEU A 13 -9.65 9.03 6.20
N PHE A 14 -10.69 9.69 5.72
CA PHE A 14 -12.08 9.19 5.79
C PHE A 14 -12.27 7.80 5.15
N CYS A 15 -11.45 7.43 4.17
CA CYS A 15 -11.54 6.14 3.48
C CYS A 15 -10.75 5.00 4.14
N VAL A 16 -10.22 5.20 5.35
CA VAL A 16 -9.45 4.19 6.08
C VAL A 16 -10.24 3.71 7.29
N ASP A 17 -10.65 2.44 7.28
CA ASP A 17 -11.37 1.81 8.40
C ASP A 17 -10.42 1.24 9.46
N PHE A 18 -9.32 0.61 9.03
CA PHE A 18 -8.37 -0.05 9.91
C PHE A 18 -6.93 0.15 9.44
N LEU A 19 -6.00 0.15 10.41
CA LEU A 19 -4.56 0.21 10.19
C LEU A 19 -3.90 -0.89 11.00
N ILE A 20 -3.08 -1.71 10.34
CA ILE A 20 -2.34 -2.79 10.98
C ILE A 20 -0.86 -2.62 10.62
N PRO A 21 0.00 -2.23 11.59
CA PRO A 21 1.45 -2.24 11.38
C PRO A 21 1.97 -3.69 11.37
N PHE A 22 3.04 -3.92 10.61
CA PHE A 22 3.76 -5.19 10.54
C PHE A 22 5.25 -4.90 10.37
N ASP A 23 6.12 -5.78 10.89
CA ASP A 23 7.58 -5.59 10.93
C ASP A 23 8.30 -6.44 9.87
N GLU A 24 7.60 -7.38 9.25
CA GLU A 24 8.10 -8.26 8.21
C GLU A 24 8.45 -7.50 6.93
N GLN A 25 9.38 -8.07 6.15
CA GLN A 25 9.84 -7.48 4.90
C GLN A 25 8.75 -7.45 3.80
N THR A 26 7.82 -8.41 3.85
CA THR A 26 6.66 -8.54 2.96
C THR A 26 5.39 -8.75 3.80
N PRO A 27 4.21 -8.34 3.32
CA PRO A 27 2.96 -8.50 4.07
C PRO A 27 2.36 -9.91 3.98
N GLU A 28 3.10 -10.90 3.47
CA GLU A 28 2.58 -12.24 3.15
C GLU A 28 1.91 -12.91 4.36
N SER A 29 2.58 -12.96 5.51
CA SER A 29 2.02 -13.54 6.73
C SER A 29 0.73 -12.85 7.15
N LEU A 30 0.69 -11.51 7.09
CA LEU A 30 -0.51 -10.74 7.44
C LEU A 30 -1.65 -11.00 6.44
N LEU A 31 -1.34 -11.18 5.15
CA LEU A 31 -2.33 -11.48 4.13
C LEU A 31 -2.86 -12.92 4.23
N GLU A 32 -2.06 -13.87 4.74
CA GLU A 32 -2.53 -15.23 5.06
C GLU A 32 -3.55 -15.25 6.19
N ASP A 33 -3.40 -14.34 7.17
CA ASP A 33 -4.32 -14.22 8.30
C ASP A 33 -5.59 -13.44 7.93
N LEU A 34 -5.44 -12.29 7.26
CA LEU A 34 -6.56 -11.39 6.94
C LEU A 34 -7.39 -11.86 5.74
N LYS A 35 -6.74 -12.50 4.76
CA LYS A 35 -7.34 -12.98 3.50
C LYS A 35 -8.29 -11.98 2.81
N PRO A 36 -7.85 -10.75 2.48
CA PRO A 36 -8.69 -9.78 1.80
C PRO A 36 -9.15 -10.27 0.42
N ASP A 37 -10.42 -10.01 0.06
CA ASP A 37 -10.93 -10.31 -1.28
C ASP A 37 -10.19 -9.56 -2.39
N ILE A 38 -9.69 -8.35 -2.08
CA ILE A 38 -8.94 -7.50 -3.00
C ILE A 38 -7.70 -6.95 -2.29
N HIS A 39 -6.52 -7.23 -2.85
CA HIS A 39 -5.24 -6.57 -2.50
C HIS A 39 -4.85 -5.59 -3.60
N THR A 40 -4.42 -4.38 -3.23
CA THR A 40 -4.08 -3.35 -4.21
C THR A 40 -2.72 -2.70 -3.98
N LYS A 41 -2.06 -2.36 -5.08
CA LYS A 41 -0.81 -1.61 -5.13
C LYS A 41 -0.92 -0.53 -6.19
N GLY A 42 -0.44 0.67 -5.87
CA GLY A 42 -0.28 1.74 -6.86
C GLY A 42 1.05 1.62 -7.59
N GLY A 43 1.02 1.79 -8.91
CA GLY A 43 2.20 2.05 -9.72
C GLY A 43 2.42 1.08 -10.87
N ASP A 44 3.66 1.00 -11.35
CA ASP A 44 4.02 0.27 -12.58
C ASP A 44 4.34 -1.21 -12.32
N TYR A 45 3.68 -1.81 -11.31
CA TYR A 45 3.85 -3.21 -10.97
C TYR A 45 3.00 -4.10 -11.89
N SER A 46 3.47 -5.31 -12.18
CA SER A 46 2.60 -6.36 -12.71
C SER A 46 2.16 -7.25 -11.54
N PRO A 47 0.95 -7.83 -11.55
CA PRO A 47 0.56 -8.77 -10.51
C PRO A 47 1.59 -9.90 -10.33
N GLU A 48 2.24 -10.35 -11.38
CA GLU A 48 3.24 -11.42 -11.34
C GLU A 48 4.55 -11.01 -10.65
N SER A 49 4.82 -9.71 -10.51
CA SER A 49 6.05 -9.20 -9.90
C SER A 49 5.96 -8.97 -8.39
N LEU A 50 4.76 -9.09 -7.81
CA LEU A 50 4.54 -8.95 -6.37
C LEU A 50 4.74 -10.31 -5.66
N PRO A 51 5.65 -10.41 -4.66
CA PRO A 51 5.85 -11.63 -3.87
C PRO A 51 4.54 -12.16 -3.28
N GLU A 52 3.73 -11.25 -2.74
CA GLU A 52 2.47 -11.60 -2.07
C GLU A 52 1.37 -12.12 -3.01
N SER A 53 1.60 -12.10 -4.32
CA SER A 53 0.55 -12.46 -5.26
C SER A 53 0.07 -13.89 -5.16
N ARG A 54 1.00 -14.80 -4.88
CA ARG A 54 0.69 -16.21 -4.71
C ARG A 54 -0.19 -16.43 -3.48
N VAL A 55 0.12 -15.73 -2.38
CA VAL A 55 -0.67 -15.78 -1.14
C VAL A 55 -2.09 -15.34 -1.42
N VAL A 56 -2.28 -14.16 -2.04
CA VAL A 56 -3.61 -13.61 -2.32
C VAL A 56 -4.44 -14.53 -3.22
N GLN A 57 -3.82 -15.06 -4.28
CA GLN A 57 -4.49 -15.96 -5.21
C GLN A 57 -4.81 -17.33 -4.60
N SER A 58 -4.02 -17.81 -3.64
CA SER A 58 -4.19 -19.15 -3.03
C SER A 58 -5.54 -19.32 -2.32
N TYR A 59 -6.11 -18.24 -1.79
CA TYR A 59 -7.43 -18.23 -1.16
C TYR A 59 -8.52 -17.58 -2.04
N GLY A 60 -8.23 -17.34 -3.33
CA GLY A 60 -9.19 -16.79 -4.30
C GLY A 60 -9.32 -15.26 -4.32
N GLY A 61 -8.45 -14.55 -3.61
CA GLY A 61 -8.40 -13.09 -3.64
C GLY A 61 -7.87 -12.54 -4.97
N ARG A 62 -8.15 -11.26 -5.23
CA ARG A 62 -7.79 -10.58 -6.48
C ARG A 62 -6.74 -9.51 -6.23
N ILE A 63 -5.83 -9.35 -7.18
CA ILE A 63 -4.82 -8.30 -7.14
C ILE A 63 -5.18 -7.24 -8.17
N VAL A 64 -5.26 -6.00 -7.72
CA VAL A 64 -5.60 -4.85 -8.56
C VAL A 64 -4.47 -3.84 -8.49
N ILE A 65 -3.77 -3.65 -9.61
CA ILE A 65 -2.76 -2.59 -9.73
C ILE A 65 -3.43 -1.32 -10.21
N LEU A 66 -3.31 -0.26 -9.42
CA LEU A 66 -3.87 1.05 -9.74
C LEU A 66 -2.82 1.88 -10.50
N PRO A 67 -3.19 2.51 -11.63
CA PRO A 67 -2.26 3.36 -12.36
C PRO A 67 -1.86 4.58 -11.52
N PHE A 68 -0.64 5.08 -11.72
CA PHE A 68 -0.25 6.35 -11.14
C PHE A 68 -1.08 7.50 -11.71
N LEU A 69 -1.58 8.38 -10.84
CA LEU A 69 -2.16 9.65 -11.25
C LEU A 69 -1.04 10.66 -11.50
N GLU A 70 -0.92 11.11 -12.75
CA GLU A 70 0.06 12.13 -13.12
C GLU A 70 -0.10 13.39 -12.24
N GLY A 71 1.02 13.96 -11.82
CA GLY A 71 1.06 15.18 -11.02
C GLY A 71 0.93 15.00 -9.50
N ARG A 72 0.62 13.79 -9.01
CA ARG A 72 0.54 13.47 -7.56
C ARG A 72 1.69 12.57 -7.12
N SER A 73 2.89 13.13 -7.04
CA SER A 73 4.08 12.45 -6.52
C SER A 73 4.61 13.20 -5.31
N SER A 74 4.84 12.49 -4.21
CA SER A 74 5.49 13.04 -3.01
C SER A 74 6.85 13.66 -3.33
N SER A 75 7.61 13.06 -4.26
CA SER A 75 8.86 13.62 -4.77
C SER A 75 8.67 14.99 -5.41
N LYS A 76 7.62 15.16 -6.24
CA LYS A 76 7.30 16.46 -6.88
C LYS A 76 6.82 17.50 -5.87
N ILE A 77 6.10 17.10 -4.82
CA ILE A 77 5.68 18.00 -3.73
C ILE A 77 6.91 18.49 -2.96
N ILE A 78 7.81 17.58 -2.58
CA ILE A 78 9.06 17.91 -1.87
C ILE A 78 9.96 18.82 -2.73
N GLU A 79 10.07 18.54 -4.03
CA GLU A 79 10.86 19.37 -4.95
C GLU A 79 10.30 20.80 -5.06
N LYS A 80 8.97 20.95 -5.14
CA LYS A 80 8.30 22.26 -5.12
C LYS A 80 8.56 23.02 -3.82
N SER A 81 8.51 22.34 -2.67
CA SER A 81 8.78 22.97 -1.37
C SER A 81 10.25 23.39 -1.17
N ARG A 82 11.21 22.79 -1.90
CA ARG A 82 12.63 23.16 -1.85
C ARG A 82 13.03 24.26 -2.83
N LYS A 83 12.24 24.48 -3.87
CA LYS A 83 12.43 25.56 -4.86
C LYS A 83 11.75 26.88 -4.45
N GLY A 84 11.12 26.91 -3.27
CA GLY A 84 10.53 28.10 -2.65
C GLY A 84 11.45 28.70 -1.59
#